data_AF-A0A2A5CPA9-F1
#
_entry.id   AF-A0A2A5CPA9-F1
#
_cell.length_a   1.000
_cell.length_b   1.000
_cell.length_c   1.000
_cell.angle_alpha   90.00
_cell.angle_beta   90.00
_cell.angle_gamma   90.00
#
_symmetry.space_group_name_H-M   'P 1'
#
loop_
_entity.id
_entity.type
_entity.pdbx_description
1 polymer ?
#
loop_
_entity_poly.entity_id
_entity_poly.type
_entity_poly.pdbx_seq_one_letter_code
_entity_poly.pdbx_strand_id
1 'polypeptide(L)'
;MKQFGILIMFFSLLIGSDSMSFTIPTIELNKRTDLQTIVDQEDGIYLGHSSMVLLEDGNTILIVYPKGHGKGEIIYKRREIGLELTKTL
;
A
#
# COMPACT_ATOMS: atom_id res chain seq x y z
N MET A 1 61.45 -12.17 22.51
CA MET A 1 60.19 -12.90 22.19
C MET A 1 58.96 -12.40 22.97
N LYS A 2 58.94 -11.15 23.50
CA LYS A 2 57.81 -10.63 24.31
C LYS A 2 57.05 -9.47 23.66
N GLN A 3 57.51 -8.97 22.51
CA GLN A 3 56.91 -7.81 21.81
C GLN A 3 55.85 -8.21 20.77
N PHE A 4 55.77 -9.50 20.41
CA PHE A 4 54.81 -10.00 19.41
C PHE A 4 53.37 -10.13 19.96
N GLY A 5 53.21 -10.33 21.28
CA GLY A 5 51.89 -10.49 21.91
C GLY A 5 51.08 -9.19 22.01
N ILE A 6 51.76 -8.04 22.16
CA ILE A 6 51.11 -6.73 22.32
C ILE A 6 50.46 -6.28 21.01
N LEU A 7 51.05 -6.63 19.86
CA LEU A 7 50.52 -6.26 18.54
C LEU A 7 49.23 -7.02 18.21
N ILE A 8 49.08 -8.26 18.68
CA ILE A 8 47.87 -9.07 18.48
C ILE A 8 46.71 -8.54 19.34
N MET A 9 47.00 -8.07 20.57
CA MET A 9 45.98 -7.58 21.49
C MET A 9 45.40 -6.21 21.08
N PHE A 10 46.12 -5.41 20.29
CA PHE A 10 45.58 -4.18 19.68
C PHE A 10 44.75 -4.44 18.41
N PHE A 11 44.96 -5.58 17.74
CA PHE A 11 44.27 -5.90 16.49
C PHE A 11 42.80 -6.32 16.72
N SER A 12 42.46 -6.83 17.90
CA SER A 12 41.10 -7.21 18.26
C SER A 12 40.18 -6.02 18.59
N LEU A 13 40.74 -4.82 18.82
CA LEU A 13 39.95 -3.61 19.10
C LEU A 13 39.35 -2.95 17.84
N LEU A 14 39.72 -3.44 16.65
CA LEU A 14 39.21 -2.97 15.35
C LEU A 14 38.04 -3.81 14.81
N ILE A 15 37.59 -4.83 15.55
CA ILE A 15 36.37 -5.56 15.20
C ILE A 15 35.19 -4.67 15.62
N GLY A 16 34.79 -3.82 14.68
CA GLY A 16 33.76 -2.81 14.85
C GLY A 16 32.46 -3.40 15.40
N SER A 17 31.77 -2.58 16.19
CA SER A 17 30.39 -2.82 16.60
C SER A 17 29.54 -3.08 15.35
N ASP A 18 28.98 -4.27 15.23
CA ASP A 18 27.98 -4.58 14.21
C ASP A 18 26.82 -3.61 14.41
N SER A 19 26.62 -2.68 13.47
CA SER A 19 25.51 -1.74 13.55
C SER A 19 24.23 -2.56 13.41
N MET A 20 23.39 -2.60 14.45
CA MET A 20 22.07 -3.20 14.37
C MET A 20 21.31 -2.55 13.20
N SER A 21 21.23 -3.27 12.08
CA SER A 21 20.50 -2.86 10.90
C SER A 21 19.02 -3.12 11.16
N PHE A 22 18.32 -2.12 11.71
CA PHE A 22 16.86 -2.16 11.72
C PHE A 22 16.38 -2.03 10.28
N THR A 23 15.91 -3.13 9.71
CA THR A 23 15.24 -3.13 8.40
C THR A 23 13.77 -2.77 8.63
N ILE A 24 13.31 -1.67 8.03
CA ILE A 24 11.87 -1.34 8.00
C ILE A 24 11.17 -2.42 7.17
N PRO A 25 10.17 -3.13 7.70
CA PRO A 25 9.40 -4.08 6.89
C PRO A 25 8.74 -3.36 5.72
N THR A 26 8.96 -3.85 4.50
CA THR A 26 8.29 -3.36 3.30
C THR A 26 7.24 -4.37 2.84
N ILE A 27 6.14 -3.86 2.27
CA ILE A 27 5.10 -4.66 1.64
C ILE A 27 4.82 -4.13 0.24
N GLU A 28 4.80 -5.02 -0.75
CA GLU A 28 4.45 -4.68 -2.13
C GLU A 28 2.92 -4.72 -2.29
N LEU A 29 2.30 -3.56 -2.49
CA LEU A 29 0.84 -3.46 -2.63
C LEU A 29 0.35 -3.51 -4.08
N ASN A 30 1.20 -3.23 -5.07
CA ASN A 30 0.75 -3.19 -6.47
C ASN A 30 0.22 -4.54 -6.95
N LYS A 31 0.74 -5.64 -6.39
CA LYS A 31 0.31 -7.01 -6.73
C LYS A 31 -0.83 -7.54 -5.85
N ARG A 32 -1.26 -6.80 -4.82
CA ARG A 32 -2.32 -7.21 -3.88
C ARG A 32 -3.70 -6.85 -4.42
N THR A 33 -4.11 -7.51 -5.50
CA THR A 33 -5.44 -7.33 -6.10
C THR A 33 -6.57 -7.83 -5.19
N ASP A 34 -6.25 -8.73 -4.26
CA ASP A 34 -7.15 -9.21 -3.21
C ASP A 34 -7.62 -8.12 -2.24
N LEU A 35 -6.87 -7.02 -2.15
CA LEU A 35 -7.21 -5.85 -1.33
C LEU A 35 -7.88 -4.73 -2.13
N GLN A 36 -8.11 -4.93 -3.43
CA GLN A 36 -8.61 -3.90 -4.34
C GLN A 36 -10.00 -4.30 -4.87
N THR A 37 -10.85 -3.31 -5.10
CA THR A 37 -12.16 -3.51 -5.72
C THR A 37 -12.42 -2.36 -6.68
N ILE A 38 -12.69 -2.69 -7.95
CA ILE A 38 -13.04 -1.69 -8.97
C ILE A 38 -14.48 -1.26 -8.73
N VAL A 39 -14.69 0.00 -8.34
CA VAL A 39 -16.02 0.56 -8.09
C VAL A 39 -16.71 1.05 -9.37
N ASP A 40 -15.94 1.66 -10.27
CA ASP A 40 -16.41 2.11 -11.58
C ASP A 40 -15.24 2.24 -12.55
N GLN A 41 -15.56 2.17 -13.84
CA GLN A 41 -14.62 2.39 -14.93
C GLN A 41 -15.38 2.91 -16.15
N GLU A 42 -14.82 3.94 -16.79
CA GLU A 42 -15.34 4.47 -18.05
C GLU A 42 -14.15 4.77 -18.97
N ASP A 43 -14.25 4.34 -20.23
CA ASP A 43 -13.17 4.46 -21.18
C ASP A 43 -12.84 5.92 -21.51
N GLY A 44 -11.55 6.24 -21.56
CA GLY A 44 -11.06 7.56 -21.97
C GLY A 44 -11.26 8.67 -20.93
N ILE A 45 -11.77 8.37 -19.74
CA ILE A 45 -11.96 9.37 -18.67
C ILE A 45 -11.36 8.90 -17.34
N TYR A 46 -10.69 9.84 -16.66
CA TYR A 46 -10.24 9.61 -15.29
C TYR A 46 -11.38 9.93 -14.31
N LEU A 47 -11.92 8.88 -13.68
CA LEU A 47 -12.83 8.99 -12.55
C LEU A 47 -11.99 9.20 -11.29
N GLY A 48 -12.04 10.40 -10.72
CA GLY A 48 -11.09 10.86 -9.72
C GLY A 48 -11.56 10.77 -8.27
N HIS A 49 -10.68 11.17 -7.34
CA HIS A 49 -10.92 11.45 -5.91
C HIS A 49 -12.20 10.86 -5.29
N SER A 50 -12.29 9.54 -5.27
CA SER A 50 -13.42 8.87 -4.63
C SER A 50 -13.36 9.06 -3.12
N SER A 51 -14.47 9.49 -2.53
CA SER A 51 -14.72 9.37 -1.09
C SER A 51 -15.65 8.17 -0.86
N MET A 52 -15.35 7.34 0.13
CA MET A 52 -16.13 6.14 0.42
C MET A 52 -16.45 6.01 1.91
N VAL A 53 -17.58 5.38 2.21
CA VAL A 53 -17.97 4.95 3.56
C VAL A 53 -18.56 3.54 3.51
N LEU A 54 -18.11 2.68 4.43
CA LEU A 54 -18.73 1.38 4.71
C LEU A 54 -19.83 1.60 5.75
N LEU A 55 -21.04 1.13 5.46
CA LEU A 55 -22.17 1.22 6.37
C LEU A 55 -22.07 0.19 7.50
N GLU A 56 -22.88 0.39 8.53
CA GLU A 56 -22.90 -0.45 9.74
C GLU A 56 -23.28 -1.91 9.49
N ASP A 57 -23.94 -2.20 8.36
CA ASP A 57 -24.22 -3.57 7.93
C ASP A 57 -22.97 -4.37 7.57
N GLY A 58 -21.81 -3.71 7.46
CA GLY A 58 -20.51 -4.32 7.19
C GLY A 58 -20.36 -4.83 5.75
N ASN A 59 -21.35 -4.60 4.89
CA ASN A 59 -21.34 -5.07 3.52
C ASN A 59 -21.85 -4.05 2.50
N THR A 60 -22.39 -2.90 2.88
CA THR A 60 -22.75 -1.83 1.93
C THR A 60 -21.69 -0.74 1.94
N ILE A 61 -21.15 -0.41 0.78
CA ILE A 61 -20.30 0.78 0.56
C ILE A 61 -21.08 1.83 -0.21
N LEU A 62 -21.01 3.07 0.26
CA LEU A 62 -21.39 4.25 -0.51
C LEU A 62 -20.11 4.93 -1.02
N ILE A 63 -20.03 5.21 -2.32
CA ILE A 63 -18.89 5.89 -2.94
C ILE A 63 -19.39 7.12 -3.71
N VAL A 64 -18.66 8.23 -3.58
CA VAL A 64 -18.88 9.48 -4.32
C VAL A 64 -17.61 9.91 -5.03
N TYR A 65 -17.68 10.30 -6.30
CA TYR A 65 -16.53 10.80 -7.08
C TYR A 65 -16.95 11.77 -8.19
N PRO A 66 -16.07 12.69 -8.61
CA PRO A 66 -16.28 13.49 -9.82
C PRO A 66 -16.06 12.67 -11.10
N LYS A 67 -16.94 12.88 -12.09
CA LYS A 67 -16.73 12.42 -13.47
C LYS A 67 -15.72 13.32 -14.17
N GLY A 68 -14.44 13.04 -13.97
CA GLY A 68 -13.32 13.85 -14.46
C GLY A 68 -12.53 14.53 -13.34
N HIS A 69 -11.44 15.22 -13.70
CA HIS A 69 -10.59 15.93 -12.75
C HIS A 69 -11.06 17.38 -12.55
N GLY A 70 -11.75 17.65 -11.44
CA GLY A 70 -12.14 19.01 -11.04
C GLY A 70 -13.27 19.66 -11.85
N LYS A 71 -13.94 18.89 -12.71
CA LYS A 71 -15.10 19.30 -13.52
C LYS A 71 -16.05 18.12 -13.70
N GLY A 72 -17.29 18.39 -14.07
CA GLY A 72 -18.30 17.38 -14.37
C GLY A 72 -19.24 17.06 -13.20
N GLU A 73 -20.10 16.07 -13.42
CA GLU A 73 -21.09 15.62 -12.44
C GLU A 73 -20.40 14.90 -11.26
N ILE A 74 -21.02 15.01 -10.09
CA ILE A 74 -20.66 14.19 -8.93
C ILE A 74 -21.51 12.92 -8.98
N ILE A 75 -20.84 11.79 -9.11
CA ILE A 75 -21.47 10.48 -9.18
C ILE A 75 -21.55 9.89 -7.77
N TYR A 76 -22.71 9.33 -7.44
CA TYR A 76 -22.93 8.53 -6.23
C TYR A 76 -23.25 7.09 -6.63
N LYS A 77 -22.54 6.13 -6.03
CA LYS A 77 -22.81 4.70 -6.20
C LYS A 77 -22.97 4.01 -4.84
N ARG A 78 -23.98 3.14 -4.76
CA ARG A 78 -24.14 2.16 -3.67
C ARG A 78 -23.67 0.80 -4.18
N ARG A 79 -22.82 0.13 -3.42
CA ARG A 79 -22.30 -1.22 -3.74
C ARG A 79 -22.42 -2.15 -2.54
N GLU A 80 -22.73 -3.41 -2.78
CA GLU A 80 -22.65 -4.48 -1.78
C GLU A 80 -21.33 -5.27 -1.96
N ILE A 81 -20.56 -5.39 -0.88
CA ILE A 81 -19.32 -6.17 -0.76
C ILE A 81 -19.69 -7.65 -0.81
N GLY A 82 -18.99 -8.43 -1.65
CA GLY A 82 -19.25 -9.85 -1.85
C GLY A 82 -20.03 -10.18 -3.12
N LEU A 83 -20.62 -9.19 -3.81
CA LEU A 83 -20.98 -9.35 -5.21
C LEU A 83 -19.74 -9.17 -6.08
N GLU A 84 -19.21 -10.29 -6.57
CA GLU A 84 -18.20 -10.34 -7.61
C GLU A 84 -18.75 -9.65 -8.87
N LEU A 85 -18.01 -8.68 -9.41
CA LEU A 85 -18.23 -8.23 -10.78
C LEU A 85 -17.65 -9.30 -11.70
N THR A 86 -18.32 -10.44 -11.82
CA THR A 86 -18.26 -11.16 -13.07
C THR A 86 -19.10 -10.34 -14.05
N LYS A 87 -18.44 -9.81 -15.10
CA LYS A 87 -18.96 -8.93 -16.17
C LYS A 87 -18.87 -7.45 -15.79
N THR A 88 -18.11 -6.61 -16.49
CA THR A 88 -17.98 -6.50 -17.95
C THR A 88 -16.62 -5.88 -18.25
N LEU A 89 -15.91 -6.47 -19.23
CA LEU A 89 -14.74 -5.88 -19.88
C LEU A 89 -15.12 -4.60 -20.61
#